data_AF-A0A5C3L220-F1
#
_entry.id   AF-A0A5C3L220-F1
#
_cell.length_a   1.000
_cell.length_b   1.000
_cell.length_c   1.000
_cell.angle_alpha   90.00
_cell.angle_beta   90.00
_cell.angle_gamma   90.00
#
_symmetry.space_group_name_H-M   'P 1'
#
loop_
_entity.id
_entity.type
_entity.pdbx_description
1 polymer ?
#
loop_
_entity_poly.entity_id
_entity_poly.type
_entity_poly.pdbx_seq_one_letter_code
_entity_poly.pdbx_strand_id
1 'polypeptide(L)'
;MAPKEYVFPTALALIDATQIHTFEIDCLSWNHLPDATRAVFTSILQSVSTISIKNTNFSFINLCGPSLKHLQFGSPNRYPVSILDSELPQKTDRTAPLRIRTLVLDKKQDLDFVCDKKNRIDLSGLEALYTRQQDWFTEGLRSTCSTSLQTLCLNSKWIWDNVVHQLEPYPAPRLRELRIQGRSGTGYDIVDFGGNPLYNLIAFLQASLPLQNLEHIHICIRISDPSVPNDTSHPRWQTLDSFLFANAPRFRLLEIECTNLMPGTHSEVIERYKTWLPNLNDAGFLDVKETLTSSGRWNRGLSEVFSEFQSYRRLYYLNSVRCL
;
A
#
# COMPACT_ATOMS: atom_id res chain seq x y z
N MET A 1 -40.91 8.22 -24.13
CA MET A 1 -39.95 9.10 -23.42
C MET A 1 -38.58 8.83 -24.01
N ALA A 2 -37.98 9.81 -24.69
CA ALA A 2 -36.60 9.66 -25.17
C ALA A 2 -35.66 9.55 -23.95
N PRO A 3 -34.66 8.65 -23.97
CA PRO A 3 -33.67 8.63 -22.91
C PRO A 3 -32.95 9.99 -22.90
N LYS A 4 -32.86 10.63 -21.73
CA LYS A 4 -32.07 11.86 -21.56
C LYS A 4 -30.66 11.55 -22.07
N GLU A 5 -30.29 12.13 -23.21
CA GLU A 5 -28.92 12.07 -23.70
C GLU A 5 -28.00 12.56 -22.59
N TYR A 6 -27.09 11.67 -22.19
CA TYR A 6 -26.18 11.90 -21.09
C TYR A 6 -25.32 13.12 -21.43
N VAL A 7 -25.44 14.20 -20.66
CA VAL A 7 -24.57 15.40 -20.71
C VAL A 7 -23.12 15.07 -20.28
N PHE A 8 -22.91 13.87 -19.77
CA PHE A 8 -21.69 13.38 -19.16
C PHE A 8 -20.47 13.27 -20.11
N PRO A 9 -20.58 12.75 -21.36
CA PRO A 9 -19.44 12.64 -22.27
C PRO A 9 -18.92 14.01 -22.75
N THR A 10 -19.81 14.98 -22.96
CA THR A 10 -19.42 16.33 -23.39
C THR A 10 -18.64 17.05 -22.29
N ALA A 11 -19.05 16.91 -21.03
CA ALA A 11 -18.32 17.48 -19.90
C ALA A 11 -16.95 16.82 -19.69
N LEU A 12 -16.87 15.49 -19.86
CA LEU A 12 -15.61 14.74 -19.78
C LEU A 12 -14.64 15.08 -20.92
N ALA A 13 -15.15 15.35 -22.12
CA ALA A 13 -14.33 15.76 -23.27
C ALA A 13 -13.67 17.15 -23.09
N LEU A 14 -14.18 17.98 -22.15
CA LEU A 14 -13.57 19.26 -21.79
C LEU A 14 -12.40 19.11 -20.80
N ILE A 15 -12.21 17.92 -20.23
CA ILE A 15 -11.08 17.66 -19.33
C ILE A 15 -9.84 17.44 -20.19
N ASP A 16 -8.83 18.27 -19.98
CA ASP A 16 -7.50 18.05 -20.54
C ASP A 16 -6.88 16.80 -19.89
N ALA A 17 -6.96 15.67 -20.59
CA ALA A 17 -6.45 14.39 -20.12
C ALA A 17 -4.96 14.45 -19.78
N THR A 18 -4.19 15.36 -20.39
CA THR A 18 -2.76 15.53 -20.12
C THR A 18 -2.47 16.08 -18.73
N GLN A 19 -3.44 16.74 -18.09
CA GLN A 19 -3.32 17.27 -16.73
C GLN A 19 -3.74 16.26 -15.65
N ILE A 20 -4.33 15.13 -16.03
CA ILE A 20 -4.75 14.11 -15.08
C ILE A 20 -3.52 13.27 -14.71
N HIS A 21 -3.03 13.44 -13.49
CA HIS A 21 -1.91 12.64 -12.98
C HIS A 21 -2.37 11.34 -12.33
N THR A 22 -3.54 11.36 -11.69
CA THR A 22 -4.11 10.23 -10.96
C THR A 22 -5.54 9.95 -11.42
N PHE A 23 -5.83 8.68 -11.70
CA PHE A 23 -7.17 8.24 -12.08
C PHE A 23 -7.61 7.06 -11.22
N GLU A 24 -8.76 7.21 -10.55
CA GLU A 24 -9.35 6.16 -9.73
C GLU A 24 -10.60 5.59 -10.39
N ILE A 25 -10.59 4.27 -10.58
CA ILE A 25 -11.71 3.49 -11.09
C ILE A 25 -12.28 2.67 -9.93
N ASP A 26 -13.53 2.94 -9.56
CA ASP A 26 -14.22 2.23 -8.49
C ASP A 26 -15.61 1.74 -8.96
N CYS A 27 -15.90 0.46 -8.75
CA CYS A 27 -17.20 -0.17 -9.05
C CYS A 27 -17.72 0.10 -10.47
N LEU A 28 -16.82 0.27 -11.44
CA LEU A 28 -17.17 0.63 -12.81
C LEU A 28 -17.54 -0.62 -13.63
N SER A 29 -18.72 -0.63 -14.25
CA SER A 29 -19.10 -1.60 -15.28
C SER A 29 -18.87 -0.98 -16.66
N TRP A 30 -17.87 -1.49 -17.38
CA TRP A 30 -17.41 -0.95 -18.66
C TRP A 30 -18.51 -0.98 -19.74
N ASN A 31 -19.32 -2.03 -19.75
CA ASN A 31 -20.34 -2.27 -20.77
C ASN A 31 -21.53 -1.31 -20.66
N HIS A 32 -21.74 -0.72 -19.49
CA HIS A 32 -22.79 0.28 -19.28
C HIS A 32 -22.35 1.70 -19.67
N LEU A 33 -21.10 1.89 -20.09
CA LEU A 33 -20.61 3.20 -20.51
C LEU A 33 -20.91 3.48 -21.99
N PRO A 34 -21.43 4.68 -22.33
CA PRO A 34 -21.52 5.11 -23.71
C PRO A 34 -20.15 5.13 -24.40
N ASP A 35 -20.10 4.88 -25.70
CA ASP A 35 -18.87 4.84 -26.51
C ASP A 35 -18.00 6.08 -26.34
N ALA A 36 -18.61 7.27 -26.34
CA ALA A 36 -17.91 8.52 -26.11
C ALA A 36 -17.23 8.57 -24.73
N THR A 37 -17.86 8.00 -23.69
CA THR A 37 -17.26 7.91 -22.35
C THR A 37 -16.12 6.90 -22.32
N ARG A 38 -16.29 5.74 -22.98
CA ARG A 38 -15.24 4.73 -23.14
C ARG A 38 -14.02 5.30 -23.85
N ALA A 39 -14.22 6.11 -24.89
CA ALA A 39 -13.15 6.78 -25.61
C ALA A 39 -12.37 7.78 -24.73
N VAL A 40 -13.08 8.60 -23.95
CA VAL A 40 -12.42 9.53 -23.01
C VAL A 40 -11.63 8.77 -21.94
N PHE A 41 -12.20 7.72 -21.35
CA PHE A 41 -11.49 6.92 -20.34
C PHE A 41 -10.26 6.25 -20.91
N THR A 42 -10.36 5.73 -22.13
CA THR A 42 -9.20 5.17 -22.84
C THR A 42 -8.11 6.22 -23.04
N SER A 43 -8.46 7.44 -23.45
CA SER A 43 -7.50 8.54 -23.60
C SER A 43 -6.81 8.94 -22.28
N ILE A 44 -7.59 9.01 -21.19
CA ILE A 44 -7.04 9.27 -19.85
C ILE A 44 -6.09 8.14 -19.44
N LEU A 45 -6.51 6.88 -19.55
CA LEU A 45 -5.70 5.72 -19.17
C LEU A 45 -4.40 5.61 -19.96
N GLN A 46 -4.38 6.06 -21.21
CA GLN A 46 -3.18 6.10 -22.02
C GLN A 46 -2.16 7.16 -21.58
N SER A 47 -2.60 8.20 -20.88
CA SER A 47 -1.76 9.37 -20.51
C SER A 47 -1.37 9.43 -19.03
N VAL A 48 -2.17 8.86 -18.13
CA VAL A 48 -1.94 8.94 -16.67
C VAL A 48 -0.68 8.22 -16.22
N SER A 49 -0.03 8.78 -15.19
CA SER A 49 1.09 8.14 -14.50
C SER A 49 0.66 7.24 -13.34
N THR A 50 -0.54 7.45 -12.81
CA THR A 50 -1.03 6.79 -11.60
C THR A 50 -2.45 6.29 -11.78
N ILE A 51 -2.69 5.02 -11.47
CA ILE A 51 -4.02 4.42 -11.48
C ILE A 51 -4.33 3.66 -10.19
N SER A 52 -5.56 3.80 -9.72
CA SER A 52 -6.13 2.99 -8.66
C SER A 52 -7.36 2.26 -9.18
N ILE A 53 -7.32 0.92 -9.20
CA ILE A 53 -8.40 0.06 -9.65
C ILE A 53 -8.99 -0.62 -8.43
N LYS A 54 -10.25 -0.28 -8.12
CA LYS A 54 -10.99 -0.81 -6.99
C LYS A 54 -12.27 -1.45 -7.47
N ASN A 55 -12.61 -2.59 -6.90
CA ASN A 55 -13.96 -3.18 -7.02
C ASN A 55 -14.40 -3.40 -8.48
N THR A 56 -13.47 -3.61 -9.40
CA THR A 56 -13.71 -3.78 -10.82
C THR A 56 -12.66 -4.70 -11.45
N ASN A 57 -12.77 -4.95 -12.75
CA ASN A 57 -11.92 -5.88 -13.47
C ASN A 57 -10.52 -5.30 -13.75
N PHE A 58 -9.47 -6.11 -13.57
CA PHE A 58 -8.08 -5.71 -13.87
C PHE A 58 -7.81 -5.44 -15.35
N SER A 59 -8.71 -5.85 -16.25
CA SER A 59 -8.64 -5.55 -17.68
C SER A 59 -8.56 -4.06 -18.01
N PHE A 60 -8.95 -3.14 -17.10
CA PHE A 60 -8.69 -1.70 -17.30
C PHE A 60 -7.20 -1.38 -17.47
N ILE A 61 -6.32 -2.22 -16.93
CA ILE A 61 -4.89 -2.10 -17.15
C ILE A 61 -4.59 -2.18 -18.64
N ASN A 62 -5.31 -3.01 -19.42
CA ASN A 62 -5.11 -3.16 -20.86
C ASN A 62 -5.14 -1.82 -21.62
N LEU A 63 -5.96 -0.88 -21.17
CA LEU A 63 -6.09 0.46 -21.76
C LEU A 63 -4.95 1.41 -21.38
N CYS A 64 -4.13 1.06 -20.38
CA CYS A 64 -3.06 1.90 -19.89
C CYS A 64 -1.89 1.97 -20.86
N GLY A 65 -1.36 3.18 -21.02
CA GLY A 65 -0.18 3.48 -21.82
C GLY A 65 1.13 3.30 -21.05
N PRO A 66 2.28 3.48 -21.72
CA PRO A 66 3.62 3.35 -21.12
C PRO A 66 3.93 4.40 -20.05
N SER A 67 3.11 5.46 -19.93
CA SER A 67 3.23 6.49 -18.90
C SER A 67 2.93 5.98 -17.49
N LEU A 68 2.20 4.87 -17.36
CA LEU A 68 1.79 4.32 -16.07
C LEU A 68 2.99 3.86 -15.25
N LYS A 69 3.17 4.47 -14.06
CA LYS A 69 4.24 4.20 -13.09
C LYS A 69 3.71 3.67 -11.77
N HIS A 70 2.51 4.06 -11.35
CA HIS A 70 1.97 3.72 -10.04
C HIS A 70 0.64 2.99 -10.21
N LEU A 71 0.58 1.75 -9.72
CA LEU A 71 -0.58 0.88 -9.85
C LEU A 71 -1.05 0.42 -8.46
N GLN A 72 -2.31 0.69 -8.16
CA GLN A 72 -2.97 0.18 -6.98
C GLN A 72 -4.15 -0.71 -7.32
N PHE A 73 -4.18 -1.90 -6.75
CA PHE A 73 -5.38 -2.71 -6.64
C PHE A 73 -6.00 -2.51 -5.25
N GLY A 74 -7.28 -2.20 -5.20
CA GLY A 74 -8.01 -2.06 -3.95
C GLY A 74 -9.12 -3.11 -3.82
N SER A 75 -9.28 -3.66 -2.62
CA SER A 75 -10.43 -4.47 -2.27
C SER A 75 -11.64 -3.61 -1.87
N PRO A 76 -12.86 -4.01 -2.25
CA PRO A 76 -14.06 -3.51 -1.60
C PRO A 76 -14.14 -4.15 -0.23
N ASN A 77 -14.68 -3.39 0.72
CA ASN A 77 -15.19 -3.98 1.94
C ASN A 77 -16.50 -4.74 1.71
N ARG A 78 -17.22 -4.55 0.59
CA ARG A 78 -18.54 -5.17 0.36
C ARG A 78 -18.85 -5.38 -1.13
N TYR A 79 -19.16 -6.63 -1.46
CA TYR A 79 -19.70 -7.17 -2.72
C TYR A 79 -18.75 -7.23 -3.94
N PRO A 80 -18.47 -8.44 -4.48
CA PRO A 80 -17.90 -8.54 -5.81
C PRO A 80 -18.94 -8.05 -6.82
N VAL A 81 -18.58 -7.06 -7.64
CA VAL A 81 -19.31 -6.81 -8.89
C VAL A 81 -19.21 -8.12 -9.69
N SER A 82 -20.33 -8.70 -10.08
CA SER A 82 -20.37 -9.95 -10.83
C SER A 82 -19.49 -9.83 -12.08
N ILE A 83 -18.47 -10.68 -12.17
CA ILE A 83 -17.42 -10.73 -13.22
C ILE A 83 -18.00 -11.22 -14.58
N LEU A 84 -19.29 -11.04 -14.82
CA LEU A 84 -20.02 -11.55 -15.99
C LEU A 84 -20.16 -10.49 -17.10
N ASP A 85 -19.16 -9.63 -17.26
CA ASP A 85 -19.08 -8.69 -18.38
C ASP A 85 -18.30 -9.34 -19.53
N SER A 86 -19.00 -9.72 -20.62
CA SER A 86 -18.42 -10.42 -21.78
C SER A 86 -17.54 -9.54 -22.68
N GLU A 87 -17.72 -8.22 -22.64
CA GLU A 87 -16.91 -7.25 -23.39
C GLU A 87 -15.94 -6.48 -22.47
N LEU A 88 -14.94 -7.18 -21.93
CA LEU A 88 -13.87 -6.50 -21.20
C LEU A 88 -13.04 -5.63 -22.14
N PRO A 89 -12.40 -4.55 -21.64
CA PRO A 89 -11.43 -3.79 -22.42
C PRO A 89 -10.42 -4.74 -23.07
N GLN A 90 -10.51 -4.85 -24.39
CA GLN A 90 -9.69 -5.79 -25.14
C GLN A 90 -8.23 -5.41 -24.98
N LYS A 91 -7.39 -6.42 -24.90
CA LYS A 91 -5.95 -6.25 -24.81
C LYS A 91 -5.47 -5.57 -26.08
N THR A 92 -5.14 -4.29 -26.00
CA THR A 92 -4.40 -3.63 -27.08
C THR A 92 -3.04 -4.29 -27.21
N ASP A 93 -2.60 -4.53 -28.44
CA ASP A 93 -1.25 -4.99 -28.72
C ASP A 93 -0.24 -3.93 -28.27
N ARG A 94 0.23 -4.05 -27.03
CA ARG A 94 1.27 -3.18 -26.51
C ARG A 94 2.59 -3.54 -27.16
N THR A 95 3.25 -2.57 -27.76
CA THR A 95 4.61 -2.73 -28.30
C THR A 95 5.66 -2.85 -27.20
N ALA A 96 5.40 -2.32 -25.99
CA ALA A 96 6.29 -2.34 -24.85
C ALA A 96 5.58 -2.78 -23.55
N PRO A 97 6.29 -3.37 -22.57
CA PRO A 97 5.73 -3.70 -21.27
C PRO A 97 5.50 -2.44 -20.41
N LEU A 98 4.54 -2.51 -19.49
CA LEU A 98 4.30 -1.46 -18.50
C LEU A 98 5.37 -1.52 -17.42
N ARG A 99 6.11 -0.43 -17.21
CA ARG A 99 7.19 -0.35 -16.21
C ARG A 99 6.69 0.29 -14.93
N ILE A 100 6.26 -0.56 -14.00
CA ILE A 100 5.67 -0.12 -12.74
C ILE A 100 6.78 0.17 -11.72
N ARG A 101 6.72 1.36 -11.10
CA ARG A 101 7.61 1.81 -10.02
C ARG A 101 6.98 1.63 -8.65
N THR A 102 5.67 1.77 -8.54
CA THR A 102 4.94 1.55 -7.28
C THR A 102 3.78 0.60 -7.50
N LEU A 103 3.72 -0.44 -6.67
CA LEU A 103 2.68 -1.46 -6.74
C LEU A 103 2.02 -1.65 -5.38
N VAL A 104 0.69 -1.62 -5.36
CA VAL A 104 -0.12 -1.91 -4.17
C VAL A 104 -1.02 -3.09 -4.46
N LEU A 105 -0.87 -4.14 -3.67
CA LEU A 105 -1.58 -5.41 -3.79
C LEU A 105 -2.42 -5.64 -2.53
N ASP A 106 -3.69 -5.99 -2.71
CA ASP A 106 -4.62 -6.29 -1.63
C ASP A 106 -4.99 -7.78 -1.59
N LYS A 107 -4.94 -8.47 -2.74
CA LYS A 107 -5.35 -9.88 -2.90
C LYS A 107 -4.35 -10.69 -3.71
N LYS A 108 -4.43 -12.02 -3.58
CA LYS A 108 -3.57 -12.98 -4.31
C LYS A 108 -3.74 -12.84 -5.80
N GLN A 109 -4.99 -12.68 -6.23
CA GLN A 109 -5.37 -12.54 -7.63
C GLN A 109 -4.68 -11.32 -8.27
N ASP A 110 -4.44 -10.26 -7.51
CA ASP A 110 -3.71 -9.08 -7.97
C ASP A 110 -2.26 -9.47 -8.33
N LEU A 111 -1.62 -10.26 -7.46
CA LEU A 111 -0.27 -10.76 -7.71
C LEU A 111 -0.23 -11.72 -8.90
N ASP A 112 -1.13 -12.70 -8.94
CA ASP A 112 -1.20 -13.68 -10.02
C ASP A 112 -1.35 -12.97 -11.37
N PHE A 113 -2.16 -11.90 -11.41
CA PHE A 113 -2.32 -11.06 -12.59
C PHE A 113 -1.03 -10.33 -12.95
N VAL A 114 -0.37 -9.66 -12.01
CA VAL A 114 0.84 -8.86 -12.30
C VAL A 114 2.02 -9.74 -12.71
N CYS A 115 2.15 -10.93 -12.13
CA CYS A 115 3.21 -11.89 -12.43
C CYS A 115 2.98 -12.70 -13.71
N ASP A 116 1.76 -12.72 -14.26
CA ASP A 116 1.51 -13.39 -15.54
C ASP A 116 2.21 -12.63 -16.68
N LYS A 117 3.22 -13.29 -17.30
CA LYS A 117 3.97 -12.77 -18.44
C LYS A 117 3.06 -12.36 -19.61
N LYS A 118 1.87 -12.95 -19.74
CA LYS A 118 0.88 -12.54 -20.74
C LYS A 118 0.45 -11.10 -20.54
N ASN A 119 0.44 -10.56 -19.33
CA ASN A 119 -0.02 -9.20 -19.05
C ASN A 119 1.04 -8.12 -19.36
N ARG A 120 2.28 -8.53 -19.71
CA ARG A 120 3.39 -7.64 -20.10
C ARG A 120 3.60 -6.50 -19.09
N ILE A 121 3.62 -6.84 -17.82
CA ILE A 121 3.99 -5.92 -16.74
C ILE A 121 5.43 -6.22 -16.35
N ASP A 122 6.28 -5.19 -16.41
CA ASP A 122 7.69 -5.24 -16.04
C ASP A 122 7.86 -4.67 -14.63
N LEU A 123 8.28 -5.53 -13.71
CA LEU A 123 8.52 -5.21 -12.31
C LEU A 123 10.00 -5.05 -11.98
N SER A 124 10.91 -5.14 -12.97
CA SER A 124 12.35 -5.00 -12.74
C SER A 124 12.74 -3.61 -12.20
N GLY A 125 11.95 -2.59 -12.51
CA GLY A 125 12.11 -1.21 -12.02
C GLY A 125 11.21 -0.85 -10.83
N LEU A 126 10.66 -1.84 -10.11
CA LEU A 126 9.75 -1.59 -8.99
C LEU A 126 10.51 -1.06 -7.77
N GLU A 127 10.29 0.22 -7.45
CA GLU A 127 10.92 0.94 -6.34
C GLU A 127 10.14 0.77 -5.02
N ALA A 128 8.82 0.65 -5.08
CA ALA A 128 7.97 0.56 -3.89
C ALA A 128 6.89 -0.51 -4.01
N LEU A 129 6.80 -1.38 -3.02
CA LEU A 129 5.84 -2.48 -2.97
C LEU A 129 5.05 -2.45 -1.67
N TYR A 130 3.72 -2.47 -1.78
CA TYR A 130 2.79 -2.51 -0.67
C TYR A 130 1.91 -3.75 -0.78
N THR A 131 1.97 -4.64 0.22
CA THR A 131 1.16 -5.85 0.24
C THR A 131 0.48 -6.03 1.60
N ARG A 132 -0.78 -6.48 1.58
CA ARG A 132 -1.58 -6.66 2.79
C ARG A 132 -1.69 -8.10 3.28
N GLN A 133 -1.18 -9.07 2.53
CA GLN A 133 -1.61 -10.47 2.68
C GLN A 133 -0.46 -11.47 2.88
N GLN A 134 -0.86 -12.65 3.35
CA GLN A 134 -0.11 -13.55 4.23
C GLN A 134 0.91 -14.44 3.50
N ASP A 135 0.63 -14.90 2.27
CA ASP A 135 1.31 -16.10 1.75
C ASP A 135 1.97 -15.95 0.38
N TRP A 136 2.05 -14.73 -0.18
CA TRP A 136 2.33 -14.57 -1.63
C TRP A 136 3.51 -13.68 -1.94
N PHE A 137 4.44 -13.49 -1.00
CA PHE A 137 5.76 -13.01 -1.40
C PHE A 137 6.50 -14.15 -2.10
N THR A 138 6.05 -14.49 -3.31
CA THR A 138 6.61 -15.59 -4.09
C THR A 138 8.06 -15.27 -4.40
N GLU A 139 8.88 -16.31 -4.53
CA GLU A 139 10.25 -16.22 -5.03
C GLU A 139 10.31 -15.46 -6.38
N GLY A 140 9.24 -15.53 -7.17
CA GLY A 140 9.07 -14.78 -8.42
C GLY A 140 9.05 -13.26 -8.24
N LEU A 141 8.26 -12.73 -7.30
CA LEU A 141 8.25 -11.28 -7.03
C LEU A 141 9.57 -10.85 -6.38
N ARG A 142 10.06 -11.65 -5.42
CA ARG A 142 11.33 -11.43 -4.72
C ARG A 142 12.51 -11.33 -5.68
N SER A 143 12.65 -12.26 -6.61
CA SER A 143 13.75 -12.24 -7.58
C SER A 143 13.63 -11.11 -8.60
N THR A 144 12.40 -10.73 -9.00
CA THR A 144 12.19 -9.78 -10.09
C THR A 144 12.44 -8.33 -9.67
N CYS A 145 11.99 -7.91 -8.48
CA CYS A 145 12.10 -6.51 -8.04
C CYS A 145 13.19 -6.23 -7.01
N SER A 146 13.87 -7.26 -6.48
CA SER A 146 14.79 -7.09 -5.34
C SER A 146 15.89 -6.05 -5.54
N THR A 147 16.44 -5.93 -6.74
CA THR A 147 17.56 -5.03 -7.04
C THR A 147 17.16 -3.56 -7.11
N SER A 148 15.88 -3.25 -7.36
CA SER A 148 15.36 -1.88 -7.49
C SER A 148 14.53 -1.43 -6.28
N LEU A 149 14.06 -2.37 -5.46
CA LEU A 149 13.18 -2.10 -4.33
C LEU A 149 13.85 -1.21 -3.27
N GLN A 150 13.21 -0.08 -2.98
CA GLN A 150 13.61 0.92 -1.98
C GLN A 150 12.65 0.98 -0.80
N THR A 151 11.35 0.80 -1.06
CA THR A 151 10.31 0.76 -0.02
C THR A 151 9.55 -0.56 -0.05
N LEU A 152 9.46 -1.22 1.10
CA LEU A 152 8.68 -2.44 1.28
C LEU A 152 7.67 -2.24 2.41
N CYS A 153 6.38 -2.42 2.12
CA CYS A 153 5.33 -2.40 3.13
C CYS A 153 4.75 -3.80 3.35
N LEU A 154 4.84 -4.27 4.60
CA LEU A 154 4.41 -5.58 5.04
C LEU A 154 3.31 -5.49 6.10
N ASN A 155 2.50 -6.55 6.20
CA ASN A 155 1.54 -6.72 7.29
C ASN A 155 2.19 -7.53 8.43
N SER A 156 1.87 -7.20 9.68
CA SER A 156 2.34 -7.90 10.88
C SER A 156 2.01 -9.40 10.87
N LYS A 157 0.91 -9.79 10.22
CA LYS A 157 0.58 -11.20 10.05
C LYS A 157 1.54 -11.93 9.12
N TRP A 158 2.02 -11.29 8.05
CA TRP A 158 3.09 -11.85 7.21
C TRP A 158 4.37 -12.08 8.03
N ILE A 159 4.70 -11.12 8.89
CA ILE A 159 5.85 -11.20 9.79
C ILE A 159 5.66 -12.36 10.79
N TRP A 160 4.44 -12.58 11.29
CA TRP A 160 4.11 -13.71 12.16
C TRP A 160 4.38 -15.08 11.50
N ASP A 161 3.86 -15.29 10.27
CA ASP A 161 3.82 -16.60 9.64
C ASP A 161 5.18 -17.04 9.01
N ASN A 162 6.02 -16.11 8.55
CA ASN A 162 7.17 -16.45 7.70
C ASN A 162 8.51 -16.72 8.42
N VAL A 163 8.58 -16.62 9.75
CA VAL A 163 9.84 -16.85 10.49
C VAL A 163 10.17 -18.33 10.70
N VAL A 164 9.19 -19.23 10.63
CA VAL A 164 9.42 -20.67 10.89
C VAL A 164 10.05 -21.39 9.69
N HIS A 165 9.99 -20.82 8.48
CA HIS A 165 10.40 -21.53 7.26
C HIS A 165 11.32 -20.79 6.28
N GLN A 166 11.60 -19.48 6.44
CA GLN A 166 12.34 -18.71 5.41
C GLN A 166 13.29 -17.63 5.96
N LEU A 167 14.20 -17.98 6.86
CA LEU A 167 15.33 -17.11 7.29
C LEU A 167 16.41 -16.95 6.20
N GLU A 168 16.05 -17.03 4.92
CA GLU A 168 16.99 -16.73 3.85
C GLU A 168 17.16 -15.21 3.72
N PRO A 169 18.41 -14.70 3.56
CA PRO A 169 18.67 -13.28 3.43
C PRO A 169 17.83 -12.63 2.33
N TYR A 170 17.08 -11.58 2.65
CA TYR A 170 16.27 -10.88 1.66
C TYR A 170 17.19 -10.01 0.79
N PRO A 171 17.36 -10.33 -0.51
CA PRO A 171 18.42 -9.70 -1.31
C PRO A 171 17.98 -8.33 -1.83
N ALA A 172 17.56 -7.39 -0.98
CA ALA A 172 17.20 -6.04 -1.39
C ALA A 172 18.30 -5.04 -1.01
N PRO A 173 19.38 -4.95 -1.82
CA PRO A 173 20.52 -4.10 -1.52
C PRO A 173 20.17 -2.61 -1.51
N ARG A 174 19.03 -2.20 -2.08
CA ARG A 174 18.59 -0.80 -2.14
C ARG A 174 17.48 -0.46 -1.16
N LEU A 175 17.06 -1.38 -0.30
CA LEU A 175 15.98 -1.13 0.64
C LEU A 175 16.38 -0.02 1.62
N ARG A 176 15.62 1.08 1.59
CA ARG A 176 15.79 2.26 2.46
C ARG A 176 14.70 2.40 3.48
N GLU A 177 13.51 1.92 3.15
CA GLU A 177 12.32 2.10 3.97
C GLU A 177 11.57 0.77 4.14
N LEU A 178 11.33 0.41 5.39
CA LEU A 178 10.48 -0.72 5.76
C LEU A 178 9.23 -0.19 6.46
N ARG A 179 8.07 -0.43 5.86
CA ARG A 179 6.77 -0.09 6.45
C ARG A 179 6.09 -1.35 6.95
N ILE A 180 5.50 -1.27 8.13
CA ILE A 180 4.88 -2.42 8.79
C ILE A 180 3.52 -2.01 9.30
N GLN A 181 2.52 -2.83 9.03
CA GLN A 181 1.15 -2.57 9.44
C GLN A 181 0.71 -3.65 10.41
N GLY A 182 0.40 -3.26 11.63
CA GLY A 182 -0.04 -4.15 12.68
C GLY A 182 -1.38 -3.77 13.29
N ARG A 183 -1.90 -4.69 14.10
CA ARG A 183 -2.99 -4.41 15.03
C ARG A 183 -2.48 -4.70 16.44
N SER A 184 -2.95 -3.94 17.41
CA SER A 184 -2.71 -4.23 18.83
C SER A 184 -4.04 -4.20 19.56
N GLY A 185 -4.30 -5.22 20.37
CA GLY A 185 -5.59 -5.40 21.04
C GLY A 185 -5.91 -6.85 21.34
N THR A 186 -7.00 -7.05 22.07
CA THR A 186 -7.54 -8.35 22.44
C THR A 186 -8.72 -8.72 21.53
N GLY A 187 -8.77 -9.95 21.02
CA GLY A 187 -9.88 -10.44 20.21
C GLY A 187 -9.56 -11.68 19.39
N TYR A 188 -10.59 -12.47 19.06
CA TYR A 188 -10.48 -13.56 18.09
C TYR A 188 -9.97 -12.99 16.75
N ASP A 189 -8.93 -13.61 16.20
CA ASP A 189 -8.25 -13.22 14.95
C ASP A 189 -7.43 -11.91 14.96
N ILE A 190 -7.18 -11.30 16.12
CA ILE A 190 -6.24 -10.16 16.23
C ILE A 190 -4.85 -10.69 16.60
N VAL A 191 -3.91 -10.58 15.65
CA VAL A 191 -2.49 -10.80 15.94
C VAL A 191 -1.93 -9.54 16.57
N ASP A 192 -1.75 -9.55 17.90
CA ASP A 192 -1.16 -8.43 18.62
C ASP A 192 0.28 -8.17 18.14
N PHE A 193 0.53 -6.94 17.66
CA PHE A 193 1.81 -6.53 17.13
C PHE A 193 2.95 -6.64 18.15
N GLY A 194 2.68 -6.28 19.42
CA GLY A 194 3.63 -6.43 20.53
C GLY A 194 3.94 -7.89 20.88
N GLY A 195 3.18 -8.82 20.30
CA GLY A 195 3.34 -10.26 20.33
C GLY A 195 4.54 -10.77 19.53
N ASN A 196 4.36 -11.93 18.89
CA ASN A 196 5.39 -12.46 18.01
C ASN A 196 5.65 -11.65 16.73
N PRO A 197 4.78 -10.75 16.20
CA PRO A 197 5.15 -9.96 15.03
C PRO A 197 6.35 -9.05 15.28
N LEU A 198 6.43 -8.41 16.44
CA LEU A 198 7.59 -7.60 16.81
C LEU A 198 8.86 -8.46 16.98
N TYR A 199 8.75 -9.61 17.64
CA TYR A 199 9.86 -10.55 17.76
C TYR A 199 10.38 -11.01 16.39
N ASN A 200 9.46 -11.36 15.50
CA ASN A 200 9.76 -11.81 14.15
C ASN A 200 10.30 -10.69 13.26
N LEU A 201 9.87 -9.44 13.47
CA LEU A 201 10.47 -8.27 12.82
C LEU A 201 11.94 -8.14 13.21
N ILE A 202 12.25 -8.24 14.51
CA ILE A 202 13.63 -8.16 14.98
C ILE A 202 14.47 -9.28 14.35
N ALA A 203 13.96 -10.52 14.32
CA ALA A 203 14.62 -11.64 13.67
C ALA A 203 14.84 -11.40 12.17
N PHE A 204 13.84 -10.86 11.47
CA PHE A 204 13.95 -10.48 10.06
C PHE A 204 15.00 -9.40 9.83
N LEU A 205 15.04 -8.36 10.66
CA LEU A 205 16.06 -7.30 10.56
C LEU A 205 17.47 -7.85 10.83
N GLN A 206 17.61 -8.81 11.74
CA GLN A 206 18.88 -9.46 12.08
C GLN A 206 19.37 -10.41 10.98
N ALA A 207 18.46 -11.21 10.41
CA ALA A 207 18.81 -12.27 9.46
C ALA A 207 18.85 -11.79 8.00
N SER A 208 17.95 -10.88 7.63
CA SER A 208 17.57 -10.68 6.23
C SER A 208 18.10 -9.43 5.58
N LEU A 209 18.69 -8.49 6.32
CA LEU A 209 19.10 -7.21 5.77
C LEU A 209 20.59 -6.95 6.02
N PRO A 210 21.43 -6.81 4.97
CA PRO A 210 22.58 -5.95 5.10
C PRO A 210 22.01 -4.54 5.30
N LEU A 211 21.84 -4.12 6.56
CA LEU A 211 21.34 -2.82 7.01
C LEU A 211 22.15 -1.61 6.51
N GLN A 212 23.00 -1.79 5.50
CA GLN A 212 23.85 -0.75 4.94
C GLN A 212 23.04 0.44 4.42
N ASN A 213 21.81 0.20 3.96
CA ASN A 213 20.98 1.24 3.33
C ASN A 213 19.63 1.47 4.01
N LEU A 214 19.25 0.71 5.04
CA LEU A 214 17.96 0.89 5.70
C LEU A 214 18.02 2.15 6.59
N GLU A 215 17.30 3.18 6.18
CA GLU A 215 17.30 4.50 6.85
C GLU A 215 16.05 4.69 7.72
N HIS A 216 14.91 4.12 7.31
CA HIS A 216 13.61 4.40 7.91
C HIS A 216 12.81 3.12 8.15
N ILE A 217 12.28 2.97 9.37
CA ILE A 217 11.25 1.98 9.69
C ILE A 217 10.00 2.72 10.13
N HIS A 218 8.87 2.48 9.47
CA HIS A 218 7.58 3.03 9.86
C HIS A 218 6.64 1.89 10.27
N ILE A 219 6.22 1.88 11.52
CA ILE A 219 5.25 0.94 12.09
C ILE A 219 3.90 1.63 12.28
N CYS A 220 2.91 1.29 11.48
CA CYS A 220 1.53 1.72 11.66
C CYS A 220 0.76 0.67 12.47
N ILE A 221 0.35 1.01 13.69
CA ILE A 221 -0.36 0.14 14.61
C ILE A 221 -1.81 0.61 14.75
N ARG A 222 -2.75 -0.24 14.38
CA ARG A 222 -4.16 -0.04 14.71
C ARG A 222 -4.45 -0.56 16.10
N ILE A 223 -4.78 0.34 17.01
CA ILE A 223 -5.08 0.00 18.40
C ILE A 223 -6.59 -0.23 18.50
N SER A 224 -6.96 -1.44 18.90
CA SER A 224 -8.37 -1.83 19.13
C SER A 224 -8.77 -1.69 20.58
N ASP A 225 -7.79 -1.78 21.49
CA ASP A 225 -7.96 -1.68 22.93
C ASP A 225 -6.83 -0.82 23.49
N PRO A 226 -7.11 0.37 24.08
CA PRO A 226 -6.07 1.26 24.59
C PRO A 226 -5.29 0.70 25.78
N SER A 227 -5.78 -0.36 26.43
CA SER A 227 -4.99 -1.11 27.42
C SER A 227 -3.85 -1.92 26.78
N VAL A 228 -3.90 -2.11 25.45
CA VAL A 228 -2.91 -2.80 24.63
C VAL A 228 -2.29 -1.78 23.67
N PRO A 229 -1.15 -1.21 24.05
CA PRO A 229 -0.02 -2.09 24.24
C PRO A 229 0.24 -2.38 25.73
N ASN A 230 0.29 -3.67 26.07
CA ASN A 230 0.48 -4.14 27.45
C ASN A 230 1.98 -4.19 27.81
N ASP A 231 2.29 -4.13 29.10
CA ASP A 231 3.68 -4.16 29.59
C ASP A 231 4.42 -5.45 29.22
N THR A 232 3.71 -6.52 28.86
CA THR A 232 4.36 -7.77 28.43
C THR A 232 5.10 -7.65 27.09
N SER A 233 4.76 -6.64 26.28
CA SER A 233 5.47 -6.33 25.04
C SER A 233 6.73 -5.48 25.23
N HIS A 234 6.89 -4.85 26.41
CA HIS A 234 7.99 -3.94 26.72
C HIS A 234 9.39 -4.55 26.44
N PRO A 235 9.72 -5.79 26.86
CA PRO A 235 11.06 -6.35 26.62
C PRO A 235 11.40 -6.51 25.13
N ARG A 236 10.38 -6.70 24.27
CA ARG A 236 10.58 -6.83 22.83
C ARG A 236 10.83 -5.48 22.18
N TRP A 237 10.12 -4.44 22.63
CA TRP A 237 10.39 -3.07 22.20
C TRP A 237 11.79 -2.62 22.62
N GLN A 238 12.23 -2.94 23.85
CA GLN A 238 13.60 -2.67 24.29
C GLN A 238 14.66 -3.41 23.46
N THR A 239 14.37 -4.64 23.02
CA THR A 239 15.25 -5.37 22.10
C THR A 239 15.35 -4.66 20.75
N LEU A 240 14.23 -4.17 20.21
CA LEU A 240 14.23 -3.39 18.97
C LEU A 240 15.01 -2.07 19.14
N ASP A 241 14.79 -1.35 20.24
CA ASP A 241 15.48 -0.11 20.60
C ASP A 241 16.99 -0.30 20.60
N SER A 242 17.47 -1.29 21.36
CA SER A 242 18.90 -1.61 21.47
C SER A 242 19.50 -2.01 20.13
N PHE A 243 18.77 -2.82 19.35
CA PHE A 243 19.22 -3.27 18.03
C PHE A 243 19.35 -2.11 17.04
N LEU A 244 18.34 -1.25 16.93
CA LEU A 244 18.37 -0.12 16.00
C LEU A 244 19.38 0.93 16.44
N PHE A 245 19.48 1.22 17.74
CA PHE A 245 20.47 2.15 18.29
C PHE A 245 21.91 1.68 18.06
N ALA A 246 22.21 0.38 18.21
CA ALA A 246 23.52 -0.17 17.86
C ALA A 246 23.86 -0.01 16.36
N ASN A 247 22.85 0.21 15.52
CA ASN A 247 22.98 0.46 14.08
C ASN A 247 22.71 1.93 13.68
N ALA A 248 22.69 2.86 14.65
CA ALA A 248 22.43 4.29 14.46
C ALA A 248 23.29 5.00 13.40
N PRO A 249 24.56 4.61 13.10
CA PRO A 249 25.29 5.24 12.00
C PRO A 249 24.64 5.08 10.62
N ARG A 250 23.66 4.18 10.49
CA ARG A 250 22.98 3.84 9.24
C ARG A 250 21.47 4.06 9.33
N PHE A 251 20.90 3.80 10.50
CA PHE A 251 19.48 4.00 10.79
C PHE A 251 19.20 5.45 11.21
N ARG A 252 18.15 6.06 10.66
CA ARG A 252 17.81 7.47 10.91
C ARG A 252 16.53 7.67 11.68
N LEU A 253 15.51 6.85 11.43
CA LEU A 253 14.18 7.10 11.98
C LEU A 253 13.38 5.82 12.19
N LEU A 254 12.87 5.67 13.40
CA LEU A 254 11.75 4.79 13.74
C LEU A 254 10.50 5.68 13.88
N GLU A 255 9.55 5.52 12.98
CA GLU A 255 8.26 6.17 13.06
C GLU A 255 7.20 5.17 13.54
N ILE A 256 6.43 5.52 14.57
CA ILE A 256 5.30 4.73 15.06
C ILE A 256 4.02 5.53 14.90
N GLU A 257 3.17 5.13 13.95
CA GLU A 257 1.86 5.74 13.74
C GLU A 257 0.78 4.92 14.45
N CYS A 258 0.15 5.50 15.48
CA CYS A 258 -0.97 4.89 16.19
C CYS A 258 -2.30 5.37 15.58
N THR A 259 -3.17 4.42 15.23
CA THR A 259 -4.49 4.69 14.66
C THR A 259 -5.61 4.10 15.51
N ASN A 260 -6.82 4.65 15.38
CA ASN A 260 -8.04 4.15 16.03
C ASN A 260 -8.03 4.22 17.56
N LEU A 261 -7.26 5.17 18.13
CA LEU A 261 -7.25 5.45 19.56
C LEU A 261 -8.57 6.10 20.01
N MET A 262 -9.04 5.72 21.20
CA MET A 262 -10.18 6.39 21.81
C MET A 262 -9.79 7.81 22.25
N PRO A 263 -10.70 8.79 22.14
CA PRO A 263 -10.48 10.13 22.66
C PRO A 263 -9.98 10.09 24.11
N GLY A 264 -8.78 10.62 24.35
CA GLY A 264 -8.18 10.76 25.68
C GLY A 264 -7.16 9.70 26.08
N THR A 265 -6.96 8.64 25.29
CA THR A 265 -5.92 7.61 25.58
C THR A 265 -4.61 7.86 24.83
N HIS A 266 -4.50 8.99 24.13
CA HIS A 266 -3.44 9.26 23.15
C HIS A 266 -2.09 9.53 23.79
N SER A 267 -2.07 10.42 24.79
CA SER A 267 -0.84 10.78 25.50
C SER A 267 -0.22 9.58 26.19
N GLU A 268 -1.04 8.71 26.80
CA GLU A 268 -0.54 7.53 27.51
C GLU A 268 0.16 6.54 26.58
N VAL A 269 -0.42 6.26 25.41
CA VAL A 269 0.16 5.31 24.45
C VAL A 269 1.46 5.87 23.85
N ILE A 270 1.47 7.16 23.50
CA ILE A 270 2.67 7.82 22.97
C ILE A 270 3.80 7.78 24.01
N GLU A 271 3.51 8.14 25.27
CA GLU A 271 4.50 8.14 26.34
C GLU A 271 4.99 6.73 26.69
N ARG A 272 4.13 5.70 26.57
CA ARG A 272 4.58 4.30 26.70
C ARG A 272 5.63 3.93 25.65
N TYR A 273 5.40 4.23 24.37
CA TYR A 273 6.38 3.92 23.33
C TYR A 273 7.71 4.63 23.55
N LYS A 274 7.68 5.91 23.96
CA LYS A 274 8.90 6.64 24.32
C LYS A 274 9.63 6.00 25.49
N THR A 275 8.89 5.56 26.51
CA THR A 275 9.45 4.85 27.67
C THR A 275 10.07 3.51 27.29
N TRP A 276 9.47 2.80 26.33
CA TRP A 276 9.94 1.49 25.86
C TRP A 276 11.09 1.56 24.85
N LEU A 277 11.29 2.73 24.23
CA LEU A 277 12.31 3.00 23.22
C LEU A 277 13.23 4.17 23.64
N PRO A 278 13.84 4.10 24.83
CA PRO A 278 14.55 5.25 25.41
C PRO A 278 15.77 5.65 24.60
N ASN A 279 16.56 4.70 24.06
CA ASN A 279 17.78 5.06 23.33
C ASN A 279 17.47 5.80 22.03
N LEU A 280 16.46 5.34 21.28
CA LEU A 280 16.02 6.01 20.06
C LEU A 280 15.35 7.37 20.36
N ASN A 281 14.57 7.45 21.44
CA ASN A 281 13.95 8.70 21.88
C ASN A 281 15.00 9.76 22.24
N ASP A 282 15.96 9.42 23.08
CA ASP A 282 16.99 10.35 23.56
C ASP A 282 17.94 10.79 22.44
N ALA A 283 18.15 9.93 21.44
CA ALA A 283 18.95 10.24 20.25
C ALA A 283 18.18 11.03 19.17
N GLY A 284 16.87 11.24 19.33
CA GLY A 284 16.03 11.91 18.33
C GLY A 284 15.73 11.07 17.08
N PHE A 285 15.85 9.75 17.17
CA PHE A 285 15.53 8.80 16.09
C PHE A 285 14.14 8.17 16.22
N LEU A 286 13.33 8.61 17.18
CA LEU A 286 11.98 8.13 17.39
C LEU A 286 10.97 9.25 17.11
N ASP A 287 10.01 8.98 16.23
CA ASP A 287 8.79 9.77 16.09
C ASP A 287 7.57 8.89 16.39
N VAL A 288 6.71 9.33 17.30
CA VAL A 288 5.47 8.63 17.65
C VAL A 288 4.30 9.57 17.43
N LYS A 289 3.48 9.26 16.44
CA LYS A 289 2.39 10.12 15.99
C LYS A 289 1.04 9.44 16.06
N GLU A 290 0.01 10.27 16.20
CA GLU A 290 -1.37 9.84 16.14
C GLU A 290 -2.01 10.19 14.80
N THR A 291 -2.88 9.29 14.32
CA THR A 291 -3.81 9.59 13.23
C THR A 291 -5.27 9.34 13.63
N LEU A 292 -6.03 10.44 13.79
CA LEU A 292 -7.44 10.50 14.21
C LEU A 292 -8.49 9.90 13.24
N THR A 293 -8.11 9.28 12.12
CA THR A 293 -9.10 8.91 11.09
C THR A 293 -9.67 7.49 11.23
N SER A 294 -11.00 7.40 11.31
CA SER A 294 -11.84 6.17 11.32
C SER A 294 -11.91 5.44 9.96
N SER A 295 -11.46 6.06 8.88
CA SER A 295 -11.22 5.38 7.60
C SER A 295 -9.75 4.97 7.54
N GLY A 296 -9.47 3.67 7.75
CA GLY A 296 -8.12 3.11 7.79
C GLY A 296 -7.22 3.67 6.69
N ARG A 297 -6.27 4.53 7.07
CA ARG A 297 -5.22 5.04 6.19
C ARG A 297 -4.15 3.97 6.00
N TRP A 298 -4.52 2.90 5.31
CA TRP A 298 -3.56 2.13 4.51
C TRP A 298 -2.82 3.01 3.49
N ASN A 299 -3.34 4.22 3.26
CA ASN A 299 -2.93 5.16 2.26
C ASN A 299 -2.21 6.39 2.84
N ARG A 300 -1.37 6.34 3.89
CA ARG A 300 -0.57 7.54 4.26
C ARG A 300 0.80 7.58 3.58
N GLY A 301 1.47 6.44 3.43
CA GLY A 301 2.59 6.31 2.49
C GLY A 301 2.16 6.41 1.02
N LEU A 302 0.97 5.89 0.73
CA LEU A 302 0.32 6.14 -0.56
C LEU A 302 -0.30 7.53 -0.62
N SER A 303 -0.72 8.18 0.48
CA SER A 303 -1.09 9.58 0.38
C SER A 303 0.18 10.36 0.12
N GLU A 304 1.28 10.26 0.85
CA GLU A 304 2.48 11.07 0.53
C GLU A 304 2.93 10.96 -0.93
N VAL A 305 2.93 9.76 -1.54
CA VAL A 305 3.16 9.58 -2.99
C VAL A 305 2.00 10.09 -3.88
N PHE A 306 0.74 10.08 -3.40
CA PHE A 306 -0.47 10.53 -4.11
C PHE A 306 -1.05 11.89 -3.59
N SER A 307 -0.39 12.60 -2.68
CA SER A 307 -0.88 13.70 -1.82
C SER A 307 0.12 14.82 -1.66
N GLU A 308 1.36 14.68 -2.15
CA GLU A 308 2.07 15.84 -2.72
C GLU A 308 1.21 16.58 -3.77
N PHE A 309 0.09 15.99 -4.21
CA PHE A 309 -0.87 16.54 -5.17
C PHE A 309 -2.30 16.77 -4.62
N GLN A 310 -2.59 16.56 -3.33
CA GLN A 310 -3.97 16.68 -2.80
C GLN A 310 -4.27 18.03 -2.13
N SER A 311 -4.66 19.01 -2.95
CA SER A 311 -5.55 20.10 -2.52
C SER A 311 -7.00 19.64 -2.69
N TYR A 312 -7.74 19.37 -1.61
CA TYR A 312 -9.10 18.82 -1.71
C TYR A 312 -10.17 19.87 -2.13
N ARG A 313 -10.86 19.61 -3.25
CA ARG A 313 -12.31 19.90 -3.44
C ARG A 313 -13.04 18.57 -3.65
N ARG A 314 -14.09 18.31 -2.86
CA ARG A 314 -14.92 17.09 -2.96
C ARG A 314 -16.03 17.28 -3.99
N LEU A 315 -16.15 16.38 -4.95
CA LEU A 315 -17.36 16.16 -5.74
C LEU A 315 -17.89 14.75 -5.42
N TYR A 316 -19.13 14.68 -4.95
CA TYR A 316 -19.90 13.43 -4.79
C TYR A 316 -20.83 13.30 -5.99
N TYR A 317 -20.95 12.14 -6.64
CA TYR A 317 -22.19 11.62 -7.25
C TYR A 317 -22.07 10.13 -7.64
N LEU A 318 -23.24 9.50 -7.87
CA LEU A 318 -23.50 8.07 -8.07
C LEU A 318 -22.58 7.38 -9.09
N ASN A 319 -22.07 6.18 -8.76
CA ASN A 319 -21.11 5.38 -9.54
C ASN A 319 -19.83 6.16 -9.87
N SER A 320 -19.01 6.38 -8.84
CA SER A 320 -17.99 7.43 -8.80
C SER A 320 -16.72 7.08 -9.57
N VAL A 321 -16.52 7.72 -10.72
CA VAL A 321 -15.19 7.95 -11.30
C VAL A 321 -14.68 9.28 -10.74
N ARG A 322 -13.44 9.28 -10.23
CA ARG A 322 -12.79 10.48 -9.68
C ARG A 322 -11.57 10.82 -10.53
N CYS A 323 -11.64 11.96 -11.22
CA CYS A 323 -10.47 12.63 -11.78
C CYS A 323 -10.03 13.70 -10.80
N LEU A 324 -8.75 13.69 -10.40
CA LEU A 324 -8.12 14.72 -9.58
C LEU A 324 -7.04 15.43 -10.38
#